data_AF-A0A2X2CKM6-F1
#
_entry.id   AF-A0A2X2CKM6-F1
#
_cell.length_a   1.000
_cell.length_b   1.000
_cell.length_c   1.000
_cell.angle_alpha   90.00
_cell.angle_beta   90.00
_cell.angle_gamma   90.00
#
_symmetry.space_group_name_H-M   'P 1'
#
loop_
_entity.id
_entity.type
_entity.pdbx_description
1 polymer ?
#
loop_
_entity_poly.entity_id
_entity_poly.type
_entity_poly.pdbx_seq_one_letter_code
_entity_poly.pdbx_strand_id
1 'polypeptide(L)'
;MDLYERLHRADELRKEAAQLRSVFYQRDRLDYESYEWTHSIALDREADELDGTAARRRREDESRQAAHEARMALYHQYPPEVRAKQKQARIKEVIQNLDALNNWRHENLEPLYAYNAGTQGAQ
;
A
#
# COMPACT_ATOMS: atom_id res chain seq x y z
N MET A 1 6.36 8.06 30.84
CA MET A 1 6.22 6.82 30.06
C MET A 1 7.62 6.32 29.78
N ASP A 2 7.95 5.12 30.25
CA ASP A 2 9.23 4.46 29.99
C ASP A 2 9.40 4.17 28.48
N LEU A 3 10.64 3.95 28.01
CA LEU A 3 10.90 3.59 26.61
C LEU A 3 10.15 2.31 26.22
N TYR A 4 10.13 1.31 27.09
CA TYR A 4 9.40 0.07 26.84
C TYR A 4 7.89 0.32 26.67
N GLU A 5 7.29 1.10 27.57
CA GLU A 5 5.87 1.47 27.49
C GLU A 5 5.53 2.23 26.20
N ARG A 6 6.41 3.14 25.75
CA ARG A 6 6.22 3.87 24.49
C ARG A 6 6.26 2.95 23.27
N LEU A 7 7.24 2.04 23.22
CA LEU A 7 7.39 1.09 22.12
C LEU A 7 6.24 0.09 22.09
N HIS A 8 5.83 -0.42 23.26
CA HIS A 8 4.68 -1.31 23.38
C HIS A 8 3.39 -0.62 22.90
N ARG A 9 3.17 0.64 23.30
CA ARG A 9 2.01 1.40 22.86
C ARG A 9 2.02 1.67 21.35
N ALA A 10 3.18 1.96 20.77
CA ALA A 10 3.33 2.11 19.32
C ALA A 10 2.99 0.81 18.57
N ASP A 11 3.37 -0.35 19.12
CA ASP A 11 3.03 -1.66 18.54
C ASP A 11 1.53 -1.97 18.62
N GLU A 12 0.88 -1.66 19.75
CA GLU A 12 -0.59 -1.77 19.88
C GLU A 12 -1.33 -0.93 18.84
N LEU A 13 -0.96 0.35 18.69
CA LEU A 13 -1.56 1.25 17.71
C LEU A 13 -1.40 0.73 16.27
N ARG A 14 -0.25 0.11 15.95
CA ARG A 14 -0.03 -0.51 14.64
C ARG A 14 -0.88 -1.75 14.41
N LYS A 15 -1.09 -2.56 15.45
CA LYS A 15 -2.01 -3.70 15.38
C LYS A 15 -3.45 -3.24 15.16
N GLU A 16 -3.88 -2.20 15.86
CA GLU A 16 -5.20 -1.58 15.67
C GLU A 16 -5.34 -1.01 14.25
N ALA A 17 -4.34 -0.28 13.75
CA ALA A 17 -4.32 0.24 12.38
C ALA A 17 -4.40 -0.88 11.33
N ALA A 18 -3.69 -2.00 11.55
CA ALA A 18 -3.73 -3.15 10.67
C ALA A 18 -5.11 -3.84 10.66
N GLN A 19 -5.78 -3.92 11.81
CA GLN A 19 -7.14 -4.45 11.91
C GLN A 19 -8.13 -3.57 11.14
N LEU A 20 -8.07 -2.25 11.29
CA LEU A 20 -8.90 -1.32 10.52
C LEU A 20 -8.67 -1.46 9.02
N ARG A 21 -7.41 -1.59 8.57
CA ARG A 21 -7.10 -1.88 7.17
C ARG A 21 -7.68 -3.20 6.69
N SER A 22 -7.63 -4.24 7.52
CA SER A 22 -8.26 -5.53 7.20
C SER A 22 -9.77 -5.38 6.98
N VAL A 23 -10.46 -4.67 7.87
CA VAL A 23 -11.90 -4.37 7.73
C VAL A 23 -12.17 -3.55 6.46
N PHE A 24 -11.33 -2.55 6.17
CA PHE A 24 -11.42 -1.75 4.95
C PHE A 24 -11.29 -2.61 3.69
N TYR A 25 -10.29 -3.48 3.60
CA TYR A 25 -10.05 -4.33 2.43
C TYR A 25 -11.09 -5.44 2.25
N GLN A 26 -11.78 -5.84 3.31
CA GLN A 26 -12.89 -6.80 3.24
C GLN A 26 -14.19 -6.17 2.72
N ARG A 27 -14.28 -4.84 2.64
CA ARG A 27 -15.43 -4.18 2.02
C ARG A 27 -15.27 -4.17 0.51
N ASP A 28 -16.36 -4.50 -0.20
CA ASP A 28 -16.45 -4.44 -1.67
C ASP A 28 -16.34 -3.02 -2.26
N ARG A 29 -16.12 -1.99 -1.43
CA ARG A 29 -15.94 -0.60 -1.84
C ARG A 29 -14.67 -0.05 -1.22
N LEU A 30 -13.68 0.22 -2.06
CA LEU A 30 -12.47 0.94 -1.68
C LEU A 30 -12.76 2.45 -1.67
N ASP A 31 -13.41 2.90 -0.60
CA ASP A 31 -13.61 4.32 -0.32
C ASP A 31 -12.50 4.83 0.60
N TYR A 32 -11.48 5.47 0.02
CA TYR A 32 -10.33 6.00 0.76
C TYR A 32 -10.67 7.21 1.65
N GLU A 33 -11.92 7.65 1.70
CA GLU A 33 -12.43 8.61 2.70
C GLU A 33 -13.16 7.93 3.86
N SER A 34 -13.27 6.59 3.83
CA SER A 34 -13.87 5.82 4.91
C SER A 34 -13.13 6.01 6.24
N TYR A 35 -13.90 5.86 7.32
CA TYR A 35 -13.40 5.95 8.69
C TYR A 35 -12.23 4.99 8.92
N GLU A 36 -12.35 3.74 8.49
CA GLU A 36 -11.33 2.71 8.73
C GLU A 36 -9.99 3.07 8.07
N TRP A 37 -10.03 3.59 6.84
CA TRP A 37 -8.81 4.02 6.15
C TRP A 37 -8.18 5.23 6.82
N THR A 38 -8.95 6.31 6.98
CA THR A 38 -8.46 7.57 7.56
C THR A 38 -7.98 7.40 9.00
N HIS A 39 -8.70 6.61 9.81
CA HIS A 39 -8.33 6.34 11.19
C HIS A 39 -7.11 5.43 11.30
N SER A 40 -6.95 4.43 10.41
CA SER A 40 -5.73 3.61 10.39
C SER A 40 -4.46 4.44 10.14
N ILE A 41 -4.56 5.47 9.29
CA ILE A 41 -3.46 6.40 9.01
C ILE A 41 -3.15 7.26 10.25
N ALA A 42 -4.18 7.69 10.98
CA ALA A 42 -3.99 8.47 12.21
C ALA A 42 -3.25 7.66 13.29
N LEU A 43 -3.66 6.40 13.49
CA LEU A 43 -3.01 5.49 14.45
C LEU A 43 -1.55 5.21 14.08
N ASP A 44 -1.26 5.03 12.78
CA ASP A 44 0.12 4.85 12.30
C ASP A 44 1.00 6.09 12.56
N ARG A 45 0.44 7.31 12.47
CA ARG A 45 1.16 8.55 12.79
C ARG A 45 1.43 8.67 14.28
N GLU A 46 0.46 8.34 15.12
CA GLU A 46 0.62 8.33 16.58
C GLU A 46 1.69 7.32 17.01
N ALA A 47 1.69 6.11 16.42
CA ALA A 47 2.71 5.11 16.66
C ALA A 47 4.13 5.58 16.30
N ASP A 48 4.26 6.29 15.17
CA ASP A 48 5.54 6.84 14.70
C ASP A 48 6.09 7.96 15.60
N GLU A 49 5.20 8.76 16.19
CA GLU A 49 5.58 9.79 17.15
C GLU A 49 6.08 9.17 18.45
N LEU A 50 5.48 8.05 18.87
CA LEU A 50 5.84 7.34 20.09
C LEU A 50 7.18 6.62 20.01
N ASP A 51 7.49 5.95 18.89
CA ASP A 51 8.75 5.21 18.71
C ASP A 51 9.85 5.99 17.97
N GLY A 52 9.54 7.22 17.54
CA GLY A 52 10.48 8.12 16.87
C GLY A 52 10.70 7.83 15.38
N THR A 53 9.93 6.94 14.74
CA THR A 53 10.02 6.71 13.30
C THR A 53 9.39 7.81 12.46
N ALA A 54 8.68 8.77 13.07
CA ALA A 54 8.06 9.89 12.37
C ALA A 54 9.06 10.70 11.52
N ALA A 55 10.24 10.98 12.07
CA ALA A 55 11.29 11.70 11.35
C ALA A 55 11.82 10.92 10.14
N ARG A 56 11.87 9.58 10.24
CA ARG A 56 12.27 8.70 9.13
C ARG A 56 11.22 8.69 8.03
N ARG A 57 9.93 8.50 8.36
CA ARG A 57 8.86 8.53 7.36
C ARG A 57 8.77 9.88 6.65
N ARG A 58 8.89 11.00 7.36
CA ARG A 58 8.93 12.34 6.74
C ARG A 58 10.04 12.46 5.69
N ARG A 59 11.26 12.00 6.00
CA ARG A 59 12.37 12.00 5.02
C ARG A 59 12.09 11.10 3.81
N GLU A 60 11.51 9.93 4.04
CA GLU A 60 11.13 9.01 2.95
C GLU A 60 10.02 9.60 2.08
N ASP A 61 9.05 10.30 2.68
CA ASP A 61 7.96 10.98 1.97
C ASP A 61 8.46 12.20 1.20
N GLU A 62 9.30 13.03 1.81
CA GLU A 62 9.98 14.17 1.15
C GLU A 62 10.82 13.70 -0.04
N SER A 63 11.56 12.60 0.12
CA SER A 63 12.34 12.00 -0.97
C SER A 63 11.43 11.50 -2.11
N ARG A 64 10.32 10.83 -1.77
CA ARG A 64 9.32 10.38 -2.75
C ARG A 64 8.68 11.55 -3.48
N GLN A 65 8.33 12.61 -2.76
CA GLN A 65 7.73 13.82 -3.31
C GLN A 65 8.71 14.55 -4.24
N ALA A 66 9.97 14.75 -3.82
CA ALA A 66 11.00 15.36 -4.64
C ALA A 66 11.28 14.56 -5.92
N ALA A 67 11.32 13.23 -5.83
CA ALA A 67 11.48 12.37 -7.00
C ALA A 67 10.27 12.43 -7.96
N HIS A 68 9.06 12.61 -7.42
CA HIS A 68 7.86 12.82 -8.21
C HIS A 68 7.88 14.18 -8.92
N GLU A 69 8.19 15.26 -8.19
CA GLU A 69 8.28 16.62 -8.73
C GLU A 69 9.35 16.73 -9.82
N ALA A 70 10.54 16.17 -9.60
CA ALA A 70 11.60 16.13 -10.61
C ALA A 70 11.16 15.40 -11.89
N ARG A 71 10.39 14.31 -11.75
CA ARG A 71 9.84 13.55 -12.87
C ARG A 71 8.78 14.35 -13.64
N MET A 72 7.89 15.04 -12.93
CA MET A 72 6.85 15.86 -13.55
C MET A 72 7.45 17.08 -14.26
N ALA A 73 8.48 17.70 -13.68
CA ALA A 73 9.20 18.80 -14.31
C ALA A 73 9.80 18.38 -15.66
N LEU A 74 10.44 17.21 -15.74
CA LEU A 74 10.94 16.65 -17.00
C LEU A 74 9.81 16.28 -17.96
N TYR A 75 8.73 15.67 -17.44
CA TYR A 75 7.58 15.28 -18.24
C TYR A 75 6.97 16.48 -18.98
N HIS A 76 6.85 17.64 -18.31
CA HIS A 76 6.29 18.84 -18.91
C HIS A 76 7.18 19.51 -19.98
N GLN A 77 8.47 19.21 -20.01
CA GLN A 77 9.40 19.71 -21.03
C GLN A 77 9.23 18.99 -22.37
N TYR A 78 8.65 17.78 -22.39
CA TYR A 78 8.45 17.05 -23.63
C TYR A 78 7.25 17.58 -24.44
N PRO A 79 7.33 17.56 -25.78
CA PRO A 79 6.19 17.84 -26.64
C PRO A 79 4.99 16.92 -26.33
N PRO A 80 3.74 17.37 -26.54
CA PRO A 80 2.54 16.60 -26.24
C PRO A 80 2.53 15.19 -26.84
N GLU A 81 3.07 15.00 -28.05
CA GLU A 81 3.13 13.72 -28.76
C GLU A 81 4.09 12.74 -28.07
N VAL A 82 5.21 13.26 -27.56
CA VAL A 82 6.20 12.47 -26.81
C VAL A 82 5.62 12.07 -25.44
N ARG A 83 4.92 12.99 -24.77
CA ARG A 83 4.21 12.71 -23.52
C ARG A 83 3.14 11.64 -23.69
N ALA A 84 2.36 11.71 -24.77
CA ALA A 84 1.34 10.70 -25.09
C ALA A 84 1.95 9.31 -25.29
N LYS A 85 3.07 9.21 -26.03
CA LYS A 85 3.81 7.95 -26.21
C LYS A 85 4.36 7.41 -24.88
N GLN A 86 4.98 8.26 -24.05
CA GLN A 86 5.48 7.86 -22.73
C GLN A 86 4.34 7.37 -21.82
N LYS A 87 3.20 8.07 -21.81
CA LYS A 87 2.02 7.65 -21.05
C LYS A 87 1.49 6.30 -21.53
N GLN A 88 1.40 6.09 -22.85
CA GLN A 88 0.95 4.81 -23.41
C GLN A 88 1.91 3.66 -23.10
N ALA A 89 3.23 3.91 -23.20
CA ALA A 89 4.25 2.94 -22.82
C ALA A 89 4.14 2.56 -21.33
N ARG A 90 3.92 3.54 -20.44
CA ARG A 90 3.74 3.30 -19.01
C ARG A 90 2.47 2.52 -18.70
N ILE A 91 1.36 2.84 -19.36
CA ILE A 91 0.11 2.07 -19.22
C ILE A 91 0.35 0.62 -19.63
N LYS A 92 1.05 0.39 -20.74
CA LYS A 92 1.37 -0.96 -21.20
C LYS A 92 2.26 -1.72 -20.21
N GLU A 93 3.28 -1.08 -19.66
CA GLU A 93 4.14 -1.66 -18.61
C GLU A 93 3.34 -2.05 -17.36
N VAL A 94 2.43 -1.17 -16.91
CA VAL A 94 1.57 -1.45 -15.75
C VAL A 94 0.64 -2.63 -16.03
N ILE A 95 0.01 -2.68 -17.20
CA ILE A 95 -0.85 -3.81 -17.60
C ILE A 95 -0.02 -5.10 -17.61
N GLN A 96 1.17 -5.10 -18.21
CA GLN A 96 2.04 -6.27 -18.24
C GLN A 96 2.44 -6.76 -16.85
N ASN A 97 2.72 -5.83 -15.92
CA ASN A 97 3.02 -6.18 -14.53
C ASN A 97 1.79 -6.75 -13.80
N LEU A 98 0.59 -6.21 -14.06
CA LEU A 98 -0.66 -6.74 -13.51
C LEU A 98 -0.99 -8.13 -14.06
N ASP A 99 -0.79 -8.34 -15.37
CA ASP A 99 -0.95 -9.64 -16.01
C ASP A 99 0.04 -10.66 -15.43
N ALA A 100 1.30 -10.27 -15.26
CA ALA A 100 2.32 -11.12 -14.63
C ALA A 100 1.97 -11.46 -13.18
N LEU A 101 1.47 -10.49 -12.40
CA LEU A 101 1.01 -10.72 -11.03
C LEU A 101 -0.20 -11.66 -11.00
N ASN A 102 -1.15 -11.49 -11.93
CA ASN A 102 -2.33 -12.32 -12.01
C ASN A 102 -1.97 -13.76 -12.40
N ASN A 103 -1.09 -13.94 -13.39
CA ASN A 103 -0.57 -15.25 -13.78
C ASN A 103 0.17 -15.92 -12.61
N TRP A 104 1.03 -15.17 -11.91
CA TRP A 104 1.70 -15.68 -10.72
C TRP A 104 0.69 -16.14 -9.66
N ARG A 105 -0.38 -15.37 -9.42
CA ARG A 105 -1.46 -15.74 -8.49
C ARG A 105 -2.18 -17.01 -8.95
N HIS A 106 -2.53 -17.14 -10.23
CA HIS A 106 -3.15 -18.35 -10.78
C HIS A 106 -2.25 -19.58 -10.63
N GLU A 107 -0.94 -19.44 -10.87
CA GLU A 107 0.00 -20.55 -10.80
C GLU A 107 0.34 -20.97 -9.36
N ASN A 108 0.39 -20.02 -8.43
CA ASN A 108 0.96 -20.27 -7.09
C ASN A 108 -0.08 -20.28 -5.96
N LEU A 109 -1.18 -19.53 -6.09
CA LEU A 109 -2.16 -19.38 -5.01
C LEU A 109 -3.45 -20.17 -5.26
N GLU A 110 -3.96 -20.21 -6.48
CA GLU A 110 -5.21 -20.94 -6.78
C GLU A 110 -5.15 -22.45 -6.53
N PRO A 111 -4.05 -23.17 -6.82
CA PRO A 111 -3.92 -24.58 -6.46
C PRO A 111 -4.01 -24.83 -4.94
N LEU A 112 -3.47 -23.90 -4.14
CA LEU A 112 -3.53 -23.96 -2.68
C LEU A 112 -4.94 -23.73 -2.15
N TYR A 113 -5.69 -22.80 -2.75
CA TYR A 113 -7.10 -22.56 -2.40
C TYR A 113 -8.01 -23.73 -2.82
N ALA A 114 -7.79 -24.33 -3.99
CA ALA A 114 -8.54 -25.50 -4.45
C ALA A 114 -8.30 -26.73 -3.55
N TYR A 115 -7.06 -26.95 -3.12
CA TYR A 115 -6.71 -28.02 -2.18
C TYR A 115 -7.38 -27.85 -0.81
N ASN A 116 -7.43 -26.62 -0.29
CA ASN A 116 -8.08 -26.32 1.00
C ASN A 116 -9.62 -26.37 0.93
N ALA A 117 -10.23 -26.02 -0.20
CA ALA A 117 -11.68 -26.15 -0.40
C ALA A 117 -12.13 -27.62 -0.51
N GLY A 118 -11.30 -28.48 -1.13
CA GLY A 118 -11.58 -29.92 -1.24
C GLY A 118 -11.41 -30.69 0.08
N THR A 119 -10.60 -30.18 1.01
CA THR A 119 -10.37 -30.81 2.32
C THR A 119 -11.39 -30.41 3.38
N GLN A 120 -12.08 -29.26 3.24
CA GLN A 120 -13.17 -28.87 4.13
C GLN A 120 -14.53 -29.52 3.79
N GLY A 121 -14.68 -30.11 2.60
CA GLY A 121 -15.90 -30.84 2.19
C GLY A 121 -15.89 -32.35 2.48
N ALA A 122 -14.83 -32.88 3.12
CA ALA A 122 -14.61 -34.32 3.31
C ALA A 122 -14.62 -34.77 4.79
N GLN A 123 -15.30 -34.04 5.68
CA GLN A 123 -15.54 -34.44 7.07
C GLN A 123 -17.01 -34.76 7.33
#